data_AF-A0A5E7JA18-F1
#
_entry.id   AF-A0A5E7JA18-F1
#
_cell.length_a   1.000
_cell.length_b   1.000
_cell.length_c   1.000
_cell.angle_alpha   90.00
_cell.angle_beta   90.00
_cell.angle_gamma   90.00
#
_symmetry.space_group_name_H-M   'P 1'
#
loop_
_entity.id
_entity.type
_entity.pdbx_description
1 polymer ?
#
loop_
_entity_poly.entity_id
_entity_poly.type
_entity_poly.pdbx_seq_one_letter_code
_entity_poly.pdbx_strand_id
1 'polypeptide(L)'
;MKHLLSRLALAVGLAAPVLLAHADEAQVKQGEYLARAADCMACHTAPGGAPYAGGLPIVSPFGTIYGTNITPSKEHGIGLYNDDEFFAALTEGKRRDGANLYPAMPYTSYHLIPRADSDAIHAYLKTVAPIERAAPVTSLTFPFNVRPGLMGWNMMYGKDVKLESAEGKSEAWKRGQYMVDVLGHCGECHTPRGLPGAMQMDKRMTGGILNGYLAPSLLATDLAARGWNHQDLSSFLKHGMSAQGTMFNEMFPVFHNSTQGLTDPDLAAMATFLLGDQPPAAKVLTDVPLEKLSASAQRGRQDYLNVCAGCHAVDGEGKPHIAVAMRGNTTLRLEDPRNLVRVIDDGIGEQKFSGFEHMQPMPGFVEKLSDAQLTDLLNYLRQGWGGQPTDLAVSDVQKLRADAPPLEHKAH
;
A
#
# COMPACT_ATOMS: atom_id res chain seq x y z
N MET A 1 38.65 46.92 -37.54
CA MET A 1 38.41 45.56 -37.01
C MET A 1 38.54 45.47 -35.47
N LYS A 2 37.94 46.39 -34.68
CA LYS A 2 38.07 46.36 -33.20
C LYS A 2 36.77 46.56 -32.39
N HIS A 3 35.60 46.54 -33.03
CA HIS A 3 34.31 46.76 -32.32
C HIS A 3 33.26 45.66 -32.50
N LEU A 4 33.60 44.51 -33.09
CA LEU A 4 32.64 43.42 -33.33
C LEU A 4 32.67 42.28 -32.27
N LEU A 5 33.61 42.30 -31.33
CA LEU A 5 33.78 41.22 -30.34
C LEU A 5 33.08 41.47 -28.99
N SER A 6 32.52 42.65 -28.76
CA SER A 6 31.93 43.00 -27.45
C SER A 6 30.42 42.70 -27.32
N ARG A 7 29.78 42.13 -28.35
CA ARG A 7 28.34 41.79 -28.33
C ARG A 7 28.04 40.30 -28.20
N LEU A 8 29.05 39.42 -28.27
CA LEU A 8 28.86 37.97 -28.10
C LEU A 8 28.98 37.49 -26.64
N ALA A 9 29.62 38.28 -25.76
CA ALA A 9 29.84 37.89 -24.37
C ALA A 9 28.62 38.09 -23.44
N LEU A 10 27.61 38.87 -23.87
CA LEU A 10 26.44 39.18 -23.03
C LEU A 10 25.28 38.18 -23.19
N ALA A 11 25.28 37.35 -24.25
CA ALA A 11 24.27 36.32 -24.46
C ALA A 11 24.57 35.01 -23.70
N VAL A 12 25.83 34.76 -23.34
CA VAL A 12 26.25 33.53 -22.65
C VAL A 12 25.99 33.60 -21.13
N GLY A 13 25.95 34.79 -20.53
CA GLY A 13 25.73 34.98 -19.09
C GLY A 13 24.27 34.81 -18.62
N LEU A 14 23.29 34.93 -19.53
CA LEU A 14 21.86 34.75 -19.21
C LEU A 14 21.38 33.31 -19.44
N ALA A 15 22.07 32.51 -20.27
CA ALA A 15 21.70 31.13 -20.53
C ALA A 15 22.03 30.20 -19.35
N ALA A 16 23.17 30.41 -18.67
CA ALA A 16 23.59 29.58 -17.54
C ALA A 16 22.66 29.62 -16.31
N PRO A 17 22.21 30.79 -15.79
CA PRO A 17 21.29 30.82 -14.64
C PRO A 17 19.88 30.32 -14.99
N VAL A 18 19.45 30.48 -16.24
CA VAL A 18 18.16 29.93 -16.70
C VAL A 18 18.22 28.41 -16.80
N LEU A 19 19.32 27.84 -17.31
CA LEU A 19 19.53 26.39 -17.37
C LEU A 19 19.66 25.76 -15.97
N LEU A 20 20.33 26.42 -15.03
CA LEU A 20 20.43 25.97 -13.64
C LEU A 20 19.08 26.02 -12.92
N ALA A 21 18.32 27.12 -13.05
CA ALA A 21 16.98 27.21 -12.44
C ALA A 21 15.99 26.19 -13.03
N HIS A 22 16.05 25.90 -14.34
CA HIS A 22 15.24 24.85 -14.96
C HIS A 22 15.67 23.44 -14.53
N ALA A 23 16.97 23.22 -14.30
CA ALA A 23 17.48 21.94 -13.79
C ALA A 23 17.03 21.71 -12.33
N ASP A 24 17.05 22.73 -11.49
CA ASP A 24 16.54 22.67 -10.11
C ASP A 24 15.01 22.43 -10.08
N GLU A 25 14.25 23.09 -10.96
CA GLU A 25 12.80 22.87 -11.06
C GLU A 25 12.45 21.45 -11.55
N ALA A 26 13.17 20.94 -12.56
CA ALA A 26 12.99 19.58 -13.05
C ALA A 26 13.34 18.53 -11.97
N GLN A 27 14.40 18.78 -11.18
CA GLN A 27 14.78 17.92 -10.06
C GLN A 27 13.71 17.93 -8.97
N VAL A 28 13.19 19.10 -8.58
CA VAL A 28 12.11 19.22 -7.59
C VAL A 28 10.85 18.52 -8.07
N LYS A 29 10.46 18.68 -9.33
CA LYS A 29 9.29 18.00 -9.90
C LYS A 29 9.46 16.48 -9.93
N GLN A 30 10.65 16.00 -10.28
CA GLN A 30 10.99 14.58 -10.20
C GLN A 30 10.94 14.09 -8.74
N GLY A 31 11.45 14.90 -7.80
CA GLY A 31 11.40 14.63 -6.37
C GLY A 31 9.99 14.51 -5.82
N GLU A 32 9.08 15.39 -6.26
CA GLU A 32 7.65 15.29 -5.92
C GLU A 32 7.06 13.97 -6.40
N TYR A 33 7.34 13.60 -7.65
CA TYR A 33 6.88 12.34 -8.23
C TYR A 33 7.42 11.12 -7.46
N LEU A 34 8.71 11.11 -7.14
CA LEU A 34 9.35 10.02 -6.43
C LEU A 34 8.93 9.94 -4.96
N ALA A 35 8.74 11.07 -4.28
CA ALA A 35 8.21 11.11 -2.91
C ALA A 35 6.78 10.55 -2.84
N ARG A 36 5.98 10.81 -3.90
CA ARG A 36 4.67 10.22 -4.08
C ARG A 36 4.77 8.71 -4.34
N ALA A 37 5.62 8.28 -5.27
CA ALA A 37 5.84 6.87 -5.57
C ALA A 37 6.35 6.06 -4.37
N ALA A 38 7.19 6.67 -3.54
CA ALA A 38 7.67 6.15 -2.27
C ALA A 38 6.62 6.21 -1.14
N ASP A 39 5.42 6.72 -1.41
CA ASP A 39 4.32 6.83 -0.45
C ASP A 39 4.71 7.56 0.86
N CYS A 40 5.62 8.55 0.77
CA CYS A 40 6.13 9.24 1.96
C CYS A 40 5.01 9.90 2.78
N MET A 41 3.96 10.41 2.11
CA MET A 41 2.85 11.07 2.78
C MET A 41 2.02 10.14 3.66
N ALA A 42 1.86 8.87 3.28
CA ALA A 42 1.02 7.94 4.03
C ALA A 42 1.49 7.79 5.47
N CYS A 43 2.79 7.63 5.70
CA CYS A 43 3.32 7.53 7.07
C CYS A 43 3.61 8.90 7.71
N HIS A 44 3.99 9.90 6.93
CA HIS A 44 4.44 11.19 7.44
C HIS A 44 3.34 12.25 7.51
N THR A 45 2.06 11.88 7.51
CA THR A 45 0.94 12.82 7.65
C THR A 45 -0.13 12.25 8.58
N ALA A 46 -0.37 12.89 9.72
CA ALA A 46 -1.50 12.54 10.57
C ALA A 46 -2.84 12.89 9.91
N PRO A 47 -3.94 12.19 10.23
CA PRO A 47 -5.26 12.56 9.74
C PRO A 47 -5.64 13.99 10.14
N GLY A 48 -6.09 14.80 9.16
CA GLY A 48 -6.36 16.22 9.35
C GLY A 48 -5.11 17.09 9.63
N GLY A 49 -3.92 16.50 9.58
CA GLY A 49 -2.63 17.17 9.76
C GLY A 49 -2.13 17.84 8.49
N ALA A 50 -1.09 18.66 8.64
CA ALA A 50 -0.39 19.25 7.50
C ALA A 50 0.46 18.17 6.78
N PRO A 51 0.55 18.21 5.44
CA PRO A 51 1.36 17.26 4.66
C PRO A 51 2.79 17.15 5.21
N TYR A 52 3.29 15.92 5.35
CA TYR A 52 4.66 15.62 5.78
C TYR A 52 5.02 16.02 7.23
N ALA A 53 4.08 16.53 8.03
CA ALA A 53 4.31 16.99 9.40
C ALA A 53 4.41 15.84 10.44
N GLY A 54 4.32 14.59 10.02
CA GLY A 54 4.35 13.41 10.87
C GLY A 54 3.07 13.18 11.66
N GLY A 55 3.15 12.25 12.61
CA GLY A 55 2.12 11.99 13.61
C GLY A 55 1.13 10.89 13.28
N LEU A 56 1.24 10.19 12.14
CA LEU A 56 0.43 8.98 11.93
C LEU A 56 0.88 7.87 12.91
N PRO A 57 -0.03 7.28 13.70
CA PRO A 57 0.27 6.10 14.50
C PRO A 57 0.33 4.85 13.62
N ILE A 58 1.44 4.11 13.73
CA ILE A 58 1.62 2.77 13.19
C ILE A 58 1.56 1.82 14.39
N VAL A 59 0.38 1.25 14.61
CA VAL A 59 0.14 0.32 15.70
C VAL A 59 0.77 -1.03 15.35
N SER A 60 1.52 -1.60 16.28
CA SER A 60 2.13 -2.91 16.13
C SER A 60 2.01 -3.71 17.44
N PRO A 61 2.21 -5.04 17.40
CA PRO A 61 2.30 -5.86 18.61
C PRO A 61 3.39 -5.42 19.61
N PHE A 62 4.36 -4.62 19.15
CA PHE A 62 5.50 -4.14 19.96
C PHE A 62 5.27 -2.75 20.56
N GLY A 63 4.14 -2.10 20.25
CA GLY A 63 3.82 -0.72 20.60
C GLY A 63 3.50 0.13 19.38
N THR A 64 3.38 1.45 19.60
CA THR A 64 3.01 2.39 18.54
C THR A 64 4.22 3.19 18.09
N ILE A 65 4.48 3.15 16.78
CA ILE A 65 5.51 3.96 16.12
C ILE A 65 4.81 5.13 15.46
N TYR A 66 5.34 6.34 15.59
CA TYR A 66 4.77 7.51 14.93
C TYR A 66 5.64 7.94 13.75
N GLY A 67 5.01 8.28 12.63
CA GLY A 67 5.69 8.95 11.53
C GLY A 67 6.31 10.27 11.99
N THR A 68 7.54 10.55 11.61
CA THR A 68 8.24 11.77 12.01
C THR A 68 7.83 12.96 11.13
N ASN A 69 8.06 14.18 11.61
CA ASN A 69 7.96 15.36 10.75
C ASN A 69 9.15 15.38 9.78
N ILE A 70 8.88 15.41 8.47
CA ILE A 70 9.91 15.47 7.41
C ILE A 70 9.79 16.74 6.55
N THR A 71 9.11 17.77 7.07
CA THR A 71 9.14 19.12 6.50
C THR A 71 10.51 19.78 6.73
N PRO A 72 10.84 20.91 6.06
CA PRO A 72 12.13 21.58 6.25
C PRO A 72 12.21 22.41 7.55
N SER A 73 11.35 22.14 8.55
CA SER A 73 11.52 22.66 9.90
C SER A 73 12.92 22.28 10.42
N LYS A 74 13.64 23.28 10.96
CA LYS A 74 14.99 23.09 11.51
C LYS A 74 14.98 22.49 12.91
N GLU A 75 13.89 22.67 13.64
CA GLU A 75 13.75 22.22 15.02
C GLU A 75 13.07 20.85 15.12
N HIS A 76 12.03 20.62 14.31
CA HIS A 76 11.19 19.43 14.41
C HIS A 76 11.24 18.53 13.18
N GLY A 77 11.72 19.04 12.04
CA GLY A 77 11.76 18.35 10.76
C GLY A 77 13.17 17.94 10.31
N ILE A 78 13.36 17.86 9.00
CA ILE A 78 14.63 17.49 8.35
C ILE A 78 15.41 18.71 7.84
N GLY A 79 15.06 19.93 8.23
CA GLY A 79 15.66 21.17 7.71
C GLY A 79 17.17 21.34 7.95
N LEU A 80 17.77 20.51 8.81
CA LEU A 80 19.22 20.48 9.07
C LEU A 80 19.94 19.29 8.42
N TYR A 81 19.23 18.40 7.73
CA TYR A 81 19.83 17.29 7.01
C TYR A 81 20.53 17.83 5.76
N ASN A 82 21.77 17.39 5.53
CA ASN A 82 22.37 17.45 4.20
C ASN A 82 21.98 16.23 3.36
N ASP A 83 22.36 16.22 2.09
CA ASP A 83 21.93 15.17 1.14
C ASP A 83 22.52 13.78 1.50
N ASP A 84 23.73 13.72 2.05
CA ASP A 84 24.34 12.46 2.50
C ASP A 84 23.65 11.92 3.76
N GLU A 85 23.29 12.80 4.70
CA GLU A 85 22.56 12.45 5.92
C GLU A 85 21.13 11.98 5.58
N PHE A 86 20.48 12.63 4.61
CA PHE A 86 19.16 12.22 4.14
C PHE A 86 19.21 10.87 3.43
N PHE A 87 20.20 10.68 2.55
CA PHE A 87 20.43 9.40 1.88
C PHE A 87 20.67 8.29 2.91
N ALA A 88 21.57 8.49 3.89
CA ALA A 88 21.82 7.51 4.95
C ALA A 88 20.59 7.21 5.82
N ALA A 89 19.72 8.19 6.06
CA ALA A 89 18.47 7.96 6.75
C ALA A 89 17.52 7.07 5.93
N LEU A 90 17.39 7.33 4.63
CA LEU A 90 16.56 6.55 3.72
C LEU A 90 17.10 5.14 3.47
N THR A 91 18.40 4.98 3.22
CA THR A 91 18.98 3.73 2.71
C THR A 91 19.64 2.87 3.78
N GLU A 92 20.00 3.45 4.93
CA GLU A 92 20.68 2.74 6.01
C GLU A 92 19.91 2.82 7.34
N GLY A 93 18.80 3.57 7.38
CA GLY A 93 18.06 3.79 8.60
C GLY A 93 18.84 4.62 9.63
N LYS A 94 19.84 5.41 9.23
CA LYS A 94 20.69 6.19 10.14
C LYS A 94 20.27 7.65 10.19
N ARG A 95 19.77 8.10 11.33
CA ARG A 95 19.39 9.50 11.55
C ARG A 95 20.64 10.38 11.66
N ARG A 96 20.45 11.68 11.40
CA ARG A 96 21.49 12.72 11.58
C ARG A 96 22.06 12.76 13.01
N ASP A 97 21.26 12.45 14.02
CA ASP A 97 21.70 12.39 15.42
C ASP A 97 22.46 11.10 15.78
N GLY A 98 22.74 10.24 14.79
CA GLY A 98 23.46 8.98 14.95
C GLY A 98 22.61 7.82 15.41
N ALA A 99 21.32 8.03 15.72
CA ALA A 99 20.43 6.95 16.11
C ALA A 99 19.87 6.19 14.91
N ASN A 100 19.57 4.90 15.11
CA ASN A 100 18.87 4.10 14.10
C ASN A 100 17.37 4.37 14.11
N LEU A 101 16.78 4.41 12.92
CA LEU A 101 15.34 4.35 12.69
C LEU A 101 14.81 2.96 13.03
N TYR A 102 13.55 2.92 13.44
CA TYR A 102 12.85 1.65 13.56
C TYR A 102 12.52 1.10 12.16
N PRO A 103 12.53 -0.24 11.96
CA PRO A 103 12.24 -0.86 10.67
C PRO A 103 10.82 -0.64 10.12
N ALA A 104 9.97 0.08 10.85
CA ALA A 104 8.71 0.59 10.30
C ALA A 104 8.94 1.64 9.21
N MET A 105 10.08 2.32 9.21
CA MET A 105 10.56 3.02 8.03
C MET A 105 11.17 1.98 7.08
N PRO A 106 10.70 1.85 5.83
CA PRO A 106 11.12 0.77 4.92
C PRO A 106 12.51 0.99 4.29
N TYR A 107 13.52 1.34 5.09
CA TYR A 107 14.91 1.50 4.61
C TYR A 107 15.49 0.19 4.06
N THR A 108 14.98 -0.96 4.49
CA THR A 108 15.30 -2.28 3.91
C THR A 108 14.90 -2.40 2.45
N SER A 109 13.84 -1.72 2.04
CA SER A 109 13.43 -1.61 0.63
C SER A 109 14.20 -0.46 -0.05
N TYR A 110 14.25 0.71 0.58
CA TYR A 110 14.88 1.91 0.02
C TYR A 110 16.40 1.86 -0.13
N HIS A 111 17.10 0.92 0.48
CA HIS A 111 18.56 0.79 0.29
C HIS A 111 19.01 0.62 -1.17
N LEU A 112 18.07 0.30 -2.08
CA LEU A 112 18.27 0.19 -3.53
C LEU A 112 17.88 1.46 -4.29
N ILE A 113 17.44 2.53 -3.61
CA ILE A 113 17.17 3.83 -4.24
C ILE A 113 18.49 4.41 -4.78
N PRO A 114 18.55 4.77 -6.08
CA PRO A 114 19.68 5.49 -6.64
C PRO A 114 19.89 6.83 -5.93
N ARG A 115 21.16 7.22 -5.77
CA ARG A 115 21.52 8.50 -5.13
C ARG A 115 20.77 9.70 -5.73
N ALA A 116 20.68 9.77 -7.06
CA ALA A 116 20.00 10.87 -7.75
C ALA A 116 18.51 10.97 -7.39
N ASP A 117 17.83 9.84 -7.18
CA ASP A 117 16.42 9.82 -6.81
C ASP A 117 16.22 10.27 -5.37
N SER A 118 17.12 9.88 -4.45
CA SER A 118 17.12 10.38 -3.07
C SER A 118 17.38 11.88 -3.00
N ASP A 119 18.35 12.38 -3.77
CA ASP A 119 18.65 13.82 -3.83
C ASP A 119 17.46 14.61 -4.38
N ALA A 120 16.77 14.09 -5.40
CA ALA A 120 15.56 14.69 -5.94
C ALA A 120 14.43 14.74 -4.90
N ILE A 121 14.16 13.63 -4.19
CA ILE A 121 13.18 13.60 -3.09
C ILE A 121 13.55 14.64 -2.03
N HIS A 122 14.82 14.73 -1.64
CA HIS A 122 15.27 15.71 -0.64
C HIS A 122 15.08 17.14 -1.11
N ALA A 123 15.43 17.43 -2.36
CA ALA A 123 15.24 18.74 -2.99
C ALA A 123 13.76 19.15 -2.96
N TYR A 124 12.85 18.24 -3.29
CA TYR A 124 11.41 18.48 -3.19
C TYR A 124 10.96 18.73 -1.74
N LEU A 125 11.34 17.89 -0.78
CA LEU A 125 10.94 18.07 0.62
C LEU A 125 11.41 19.41 1.20
N LYS A 126 12.54 19.95 0.75
CA LYS A 126 13.01 21.30 1.11
C LYS A 126 12.09 22.43 0.63
N THR A 127 11.22 22.18 -0.35
CA THR A 127 10.25 23.16 -0.88
C THR A 127 8.90 23.14 -0.18
N VAL A 128 8.60 22.09 0.60
CA VAL A 128 7.35 21.97 1.34
C VAL A 128 7.30 23.02 2.46
N ALA A 129 6.09 23.49 2.81
CA ALA A 129 5.92 24.41 3.92
C ALA A 129 6.50 23.82 5.23
N PRO A 130 7.39 24.53 5.95
CA PRO A 130 7.91 24.06 7.22
C PRO A 130 6.79 24.06 8.26
N ILE A 131 6.66 22.95 8.98
CA ILE A 131 5.69 22.82 10.06
C ILE A 131 6.43 22.70 11.38
N GLU A 132 6.30 23.73 12.22
CA GLU A 132 6.94 23.79 13.53
C GLU A 132 6.11 23.05 14.59
N ARG A 133 6.03 21.73 14.43
CA ARG A 133 5.37 20.83 15.36
C ARG A 133 6.16 19.53 15.51
N ALA A 134 6.44 19.16 16.76
CA ALA A 134 6.99 17.85 17.07
C ALA A 134 5.97 16.74 16.80
N ALA A 135 6.39 15.67 16.13
CA ALA A 135 5.63 14.43 16.07
C ALA A 135 5.60 13.77 17.47
N PRO A 136 4.55 13.02 17.82
CA PRO A 136 4.53 12.22 19.05
C PRO A 136 5.73 11.27 19.13
N VAL A 137 6.19 10.99 20.35
CA VAL A 137 7.33 10.11 20.58
C VAL A 137 6.89 8.65 20.46
N THR A 138 7.57 7.88 19.63
CA THR A 138 7.41 6.42 19.52
C THR A 138 7.56 5.74 20.87
N SER A 139 6.59 4.90 21.22
CA SER A 139 6.54 4.15 22.47
C SER A 139 6.46 2.66 22.17
N LEU A 140 7.55 1.95 22.45
CA LEU A 140 7.66 0.50 22.27
C LEU A 140 7.89 -0.20 23.61
N THR A 141 7.49 -1.45 23.70
CA THR A 141 7.72 -2.30 24.88
C THR A 141 9.15 -2.85 24.90
N PHE A 142 9.66 -3.16 26.09
CA PHE A 142 10.95 -3.86 26.22
C PHE A 142 10.87 -5.26 25.57
N PRO A 143 11.89 -5.71 24.83
CA PRO A 143 13.20 -5.07 24.58
C PRO A 143 13.26 -4.16 23.35
N PHE A 144 12.16 -3.98 22.62
CA PHE A 144 12.11 -3.24 21.34
C PHE A 144 12.33 -1.72 21.49
N ASN A 145 12.22 -1.19 22.71
CA ASN A 145 12.61 0.19 23.03
C ASN A 145 14.15 0.41 23.09
N VAL A 146 14.96 -0.66 23.15
CA VAL A 146 16.42 -0.57 23.30
C VAL A 146 17.12 -0.42 21.94
N ARG A 147 17.49 0.81 21.58
CA ARG A 147 18.11 1.15 20.28
C ARG A 147 19.38 0.36 19.90
N PRO A 148 20.29 -0.03 20.82
CA PRO A 148 21.41 -0.93 20.48
C PRO A 148 20.98 -2.26 19.86
N GLY A 149 19.81 -2.82 20.24
CA GLY A 149 19.27 -4.04 19.63
C GLY A 149 18.97 -3.88 18.14
N LEU A 150 18.64 -2.67 17.70
CA LEU A 150 18.42 -2.36 16.28
C LEU A 150 19.71 -2.43 15.46
N MET A 151 20.89 -2.24 16.06
CA MET A 151 22.16 -2.38 15.33
C MET A 151 22.38 -3.83 14.89
N GLY A 152 22.13 -4.78 15.78
CA GLY A 152 22.19 -6.22 15.46
C GLY A 152 21.13 -6.61 14.44
N TRP A 153 19.90 -6.07 14.58
CA TRP A 153 18.84 -6.27 13.60
C TRP A 153 19.24 -5.75 12.21
N ASN A 154 19.75 -4.52 12.13
CA ASN A 154 20.19 -3.91 10.87
C ASN A 154 21.32 -4.69 10.19
N MET A 155 22.26 -5.22 10.98
CA MET A 155 23.34 -6.05 10.44
C MET A 155 22.82 -7.32 9.77
N MET A 156 21.75 -7.91 10.31
CA MET A 156 21.16 -9.14 9.77
C MET A 156 20.20 -8.88 8.61
N TYR A 157 19.31 -7.89 8.74
CA TYR A 157 18.14 -7.73 7.88
C TYR A 157 18.14 -6.46 7.02
N GLY A 158 19.06 -5.51 7.28
CA GLY A 158 19.05 -4.17 6.67
C GLY A 158 19.18 -4.13 5.15
N LYS A 159 19.60 -5.25 4.52
CA LYS A 159 19.81 -5.38 3.07
C LYS A 159 19.26 -6.71 2.52
N ASP A 160 18.20 -7.21 3.16
CA ASP A 160 17.64 -8.52 2.82
C ASP A 160 16.79 -8.50 1.56
N VAL A 161 16.21 -7.34 1.23
CA VAL A 161 15.55 -7.14 -0.06
C VAL A 161 16.62 -7.16 -1.14
N LYS A 162 16.47 -8.06 -2.11
CA LYS A 162 17.34 -8.17 -3.28
C LYS A 162 16.47 -8.11 -4.52
N LEU A 163 16.91 -7.34 -5.50
CA LEU A 163 16.26 -7.32 -6.81
C LEU A 163 16.41 -8.71 -7.45
N GLU A 164 15.30 -9.25 -7.96
CA GLU A 164 15.32 -10.47 -8.75
C GLU A 164 16.10 -10.26 -10.05
N SER A 165 16.69 -11.33 -10.59
CA SER A 165 17.47 -11.25 -11.84
C SER A 165 16.62 -10.72 -13.00
N ALA A 166 17.14 -9.70 -13.67
CA ALA A 166 16.52 -9.08 -14.84
C ALA A 166 16.97 -9.71 -16.18
N GLU A 167 17.71 -10.84 -16.14
CA GLU A 167 18.17 -11.52 -17.36
C GLU A 167 16.98 -11.99 -18.20
N GLY A 168 16.94 -11.57 -19.47
CA GLY A 168 15.85 -11.87 -20.40
C GLY A 168 14.53 -11.11 -20.14
N LYS A 169 14.50 -10.18 -19.16
CA LYS A 169 13.32 -9.36 -18.84
C LYS A 169 13.26 -8.08 -19.64
N SER A 170 12.03 -7.60 -19.92
CA SER A 170 11.83 -6.32 -20.60
C SER A 170 12.24 -5.11 -19.74
N GLU A 171 12.41 -3.95 -20.37
CA GLU A 171 12.63 -2.69 -19.66
C GLU A 171 11.43 -2.30 -18.78
N ALA A 172 10.21 -2.61 -19.23
CA ALA A 172 9.00 -2.40 -18.44
C ALA A 172 9.01 -3.24 -17.16
N TRP A 173 9.44 -4.50 -17.25
CA TRP A 173 9.57 -5.36 -16.08
C TRP A 173 10.62 -4.82 -15.09
N LYS A 174 11.80 -4.38 -15.57
CA LYS A 174 12.85 -3.80 -14.72
C LYS A 174 12.38 -2.51 -14.03
N ARG A 175 11.69 -1.65 -14.77
CA ARG A 175 11.09 -0.44 -14.21
C ARG A 175 10.04 -0.79 -13.16
N GLY A 176 9.18 -1.76 -13.44
CA GLY A 176 8.16 -2.23 -12.51
C GLY A 176 8.76 -2.80 -11.23
N GLN A 177 9.87 -3.55 -11.32
CA GLN A 177 10.57 -4.05 -10.15
C GLN A 177 11.04 -2.91 -9.24
N TYR A 178 11.66 -1.88 -9.81
CA TYR A 178 12.05 -0.70 -9.04
C TYR A 178 10.83 0.01 -8.40
N MET A 179 9.73 0.16 -9.15
CA MET A 179 8.52 0.79 -8.63
C MET A 179 7.82 -0.04 -7.53
N VAL A 180 7.88 -1.37 -7.57
CA VAL A 180 7.19 -2.26 -6.61
C VAL A 180 8.05 -2.61 -5.41
N ASP A 181 9.31 -3.00 -5.62
CA ASP A 181 10.19 -3.46 -4.54
C ASP A 181 10.90 -2.34 -3.83
N VAL A 182 11.23 -1.25 -4.53
CA VAL A 182 12.06 -0.19 -3.99
C VAL A 182 11.20 1.00 -3.57
N LEU A 183 10.55 1.68 -4.52
CA LEU A 183 9.75 2.86 -4.20
C LEU A 183 8.44 2.47 -3.49
N GLY A 184 7.62 1.63 -4.09
CA GLY A 184 6.32 1.25 -3.53
C GLY A 184 6.39 0.25 -2.37
N HIS A 185 7.58 -0.30 -2.07
CA HIS A 185 7.89 -1.22 -0.97
C HIS A 185 6.80 -2.28 -0.69
N CYS A 186 6.14 -2.78 -1.75
CA CYS A 186 4.92 -3.58 -1.63
C CYS A 186 5.16 -4.86 -0.82
N GLY A 187 6.39 -5.37 -0.85
CA GLY A 187 6.83 -6.51 -0.07
C GLY A 187 6.66 -6.33 1.44
N GLU A 188 6.73 -5.10 1.96
CA GLU A 188 6.64 -4.83 3.40
C GLU A 188 5.27 -5.22 3.99
N CYS A 189 4.21 -5.23 3.17
CA CYS A 189 2.87 -5.70 3.52
C CYS A 189 2.57 -7.09 2.93
N HIS A 190 3.00 -7.35 1.69
CA HIS A 190 2.67 -8.56 0.95
C HIS A 190 3.65 -9.72 1.16
N THR A 191 4.58 -9.63 2.11
CA THR A 191 5.46 -10.73 2.52
C THR A 191 5.22 -11.05 3.99
N PRO A 192 5.10 -12.33 4.39
CA PRO A 192 4.89 -12.67 5.78
C PRO A 192 6.12 -12.30 6.61
N ARG A 193 5.90 -11.86 7.86
CA ARG A 193 6.99 -11.51 8.79
C ARG A 193 7.20 -12.59 9.84
N GLY A 194 8.45 -12.88 10.16
CA GLY A 194 8.85 -13.75 11.26
C GLY A 194 9.15 -12.94 12.53
N LEU A 195 9.48 -13.60 13.64
CA LEU A 195 10.14 -12.91 14.76
C LEU A 195 11.62 -12.71 14.42
N PRO A 196 12.20 -11.51 14.60
CA PRO A 196 11.73 -10.36 15.41
C PRO A 196 11.06 -9.20 14.61
N GLY A 197 10.25 -9.50 13.59
CA GLY A 197 9.52 -8.52 12.76
C GLY A 197 10.09 -8.34 11.34
N ALA A 198 11.11 -9.11 10.96
CA ALA A 198 11.69 -9.08 9.62
C ALA A 198 10.84 -9.87 8.61
N MET A 199 10.90 -9.48 7.33
CA MET A 199 10.25 -10.20 6.24
C MET A 199 10.88 -11.59 6.04
N GLN A 200 10.06 -12.61 5.84
CA GLN A 200 10.50 -13.95 5.43
C GLN A 200 10.74 -13.94 3.92
N MET A 201 11.96 -13.62 3.50
CA MET A 201 12.29 -13.43 2.08
C MET A 201 12.18 -14.71 1.23
N ASP A 202 12.22 -15.89 1.84
CA ASP A 202 11.91 -17.18 1.21
C ASP A 202 10.44 -17.31 0.79
N LYS A 203 9.57 -16.46 1.37
CA LYS A 203 8.14 -16.35 1.08
C LYS A 203 7.77 -14.96 0.55
N ARG A 204 8.72 -14.29 -0.11
CA ARG A 204 8.52 -12.95 -0.66
C ARG A 204 7.24 -12.92 -1.52
N MET A 205 6.41 -11.90 -1.29
CA MET A 205 5.16 -11.63 -2.01
C MET A 205 4.07 -12.73 -1.91
N THR A 206 4.18 -13.71 -1.01
CA THR A 206 3.13 -14.74 -0.84
C THR A 206 1.94 -14.28 0.01
N GLY A 207 1.94 -13.04 0.47
CA GLY A 207 0.93 -12.44 1.33
C GLY A 207 1.35 -12.33 2.79
N GLY A 208 0.81 -11.34 3.50
CA GLY A 208 1.12 -11.03 4.88
C GLY A 208 -0.12 -10.57 5.66
N ILE A 209 -0.05 -10.60 6.99
CA ILE A 209 -1.16 -10.14 7.84
C ILE A 209 -0.75 -8.81 8.48
N LEU A 210 -1.57 -7.78 8.27
CA LEU A 210 -1.40 -6.44 8.82
C LEU A 210 -2.72 -6.01 9.47
N ASN A 211 -2.68 -5.62 10.74
CA ASN A 211 -3.85 -5.15 11.50
C ASN A 211 -5.09 -6.09 11.40
N GLY A 212 -4.85 -7.40 11.36
CA GLY A 212 -5.89 -8.42 11.23
C GLY A 212 -6.41 -8.64 9.81
N TYR A 213 -5.97 -7.85 8.83
CA TYR A 213 -6.25 -8.02 7.40
C TYR A 213 -5.14 -8.79 6.70
N LEU A 214 -5.50 -9.60 5.71
CA LEU A 214 -4.58 -10.26 4.80
C LEU A 214 -4.27 -9.31 3.64
N ALA A 215 -3.01 -8.91 3.50
CA ALA A 215 -2.45 -8.44 2.24
C ALA A 215 -2.23 -9.68 1.35
N PRO A 216 -3.01 -9.89 0.27
CA PRO A 216 -2.97 -11.14 -0.49
C PRO A 216 -1.64 -11.36 -1.23
N SER A 217 -1.32 -12.60 -1.59
CA SER A 217 -0.16 -12.88 -2.45
C SER A 217 -0.15 -12.03 -3.73
N LEU A 218 0.99 -11.44 -4.08
CA LEU A 218 1.19 -10.71 -5.34
C LEU A 218 1.90 -11.56 -6.40
N LEU A 219 2.09 -12.86 -6.18
CA LEU A 219 2.65 -13.74 -7.19
C LEU A 219 1.74 -13.81 -8.43
N ALA A 220 2.35 -13.83 -9.61
CA ALA A 220 1.64 -13.80 -10.90
C ALA A 220 0.56 -14.88 -11.01
N THR A 221 0.85 -16.11 -10.58
CA THR A 221 -0.10 -17.23 -10.60
C THR A 221 -1.29 -16.99 -9.68
N ASP A 222 -1.06 -16.37 -8.53
CA ASP A 222 -2.08 -16.15 -7.52
C ASP A 222 -2.98 -14.97 -7.90
N LEU A 223 -2.39 -13.92 -8.46
CA LEU A 223 -3.11 -12.82 -9.10
C LEU A 223 -4.01 -13.34 -10.22
N ALA A 224 -3.46 -14.11 -11.17
CA ALA A 224 -4.22 -14.70 -12.26
C ALA A 224 -5.31 -15.66 -11.75
N ALA A 225 -5.03 -16.48 -10.72
CA ALA A 225 -6.01 -17.35 -10.09
C ALA A 225 -7.18 -16.58 -9.45
N ARG A 226 -6.97 -15.31 -9.07
CA ARG A 226 -8.00 -14.39 -8.58
C ARG A 226 -8.62 -13.51 -9.68
N GLY A 227 -8.26 -13.76 -10.94
CA GLY A 227 -8.87 -13.11 -12.10
C GLY A 227 -8.20 -11.81 -12.52
N TRP A 228 -7.03 -11.49 -11.97
CA TRP A 228 -6.27 -10.30 -12.37
C TRP A 228 -5.54 -10.51 -13.70
N ASN A 229 -5.60 -9.51 -14.56
CA ASN A 229 -4.79 -9.39 -15.75
C ASN A 229 -4.07 -8.03 -15.73
N HIS A 230 -3.24 -7.78 -16.75
CA HIS A 230 -2.41 -6.58 -16.83
C HIS A 230 -3.24 -5.30 -16.81
N GLN A 231 -4.27 -5.21 -17.66
CA GLN A 231 -5.13 -4.03 -17.77
C GLN A 231 -5.87 -3.75 -16.45
N ASP A 232 -6.47 -4.77 -15.86
CA ASP A 232 -7.23 -4.62 -14.61
C ASP A 232 -6.32 -4.20 -13.46
N LEU A 233 -5.11 -4.75 -13.38
CA LEU A 233 -4.15 -4.40 -12.33
C LEU A 233 -3.63 -2.97 -12.49
N SER A 234 -3.29 -2.53 -13.70
CA SER A 234 -2.91 -1.14 -13.95
C SER A 234 -4.06 -0.17 -13.65
N SER A 235 -5.29 -0.51 -14.06
CA SER A 235 -6.49 0.29 -13.75
C SER A 235 -6.72 0.37 -12.24
N PHE A 236 -6.58 -0.75 -11.53
CA PHE A 236 -6.72 -0.80 -10.08
C PHE A 236 -5.69 0.06 -9.37
N LEU A 237 -4.43 0.01 -9.78
CA LEU A 237 -3.38 0.88 -9.23
C LEU A 237 -3.65 2.36 -9.54
N LYS A 238 -4.17 2.68 -10.74
CA LYS A 238 -4.46 4.07 -11.14
C LYS A 238 -5.67 4.66 -10.43
N HIS A 239 -6.75 3.90 -10.37
CA HIS A 239 -8.08 4.39 -10.00
C HIS A 239 -8.56 3.86 -8.65
N GLY A 240 -7.82 2.93 -8.03
CA GLY A 240 -8.17 2.28 -6.77
C GLY A 240 -9.30 1.26 -6.92
N MET A 241 -9.70 0.92 -8.15
CA MET A 241 -10.81 0.00 -8.42
C MET A 241 -10.69 -0.74 -9.75
N SER A 242 -11.24 -1.96 -9.78
CA SER A 242 -11.43 -2.80 -10.95
C SER A 242 -12.62 -3.76 -10.73
N ALA A 243 -12.91 -4.61 -11.71
CA ALA A 243 -13.93 -5.66 -11.56
C ALA A 243 -13.64 -6.62 -10.38
N GLN A 244 -12.38 -6.75 -9.99
CA GLN A 244 -11.94 -7.62 -8.90
C GLN A 244 -12.07 -6.96 -7.51
N GLY A 245 -12.48 -5.69 -7.42
CA GLY A 245 -12.72 -4.99 -6.16
C GLY A 245 -12.12 -3.58 -6.09
N THR A 246 -12.06 -3.02 -4.88
CA THR A 246 -11.51 -1.70 -4.59
C THR A 246 -10.33 -1.79 -3.62
N MET A 247 -9.49 -0.75 -3.59
CA MET A 247 -8.51 -0.57 -2.52
C MET A 247 -9.23 -0.03 -1.27
N PHE A 248 -9.29 -0.85 -0.23
CA PHE A 248 -9.90 -0.52 1.05
C PHE A 248 -8.92 -0.74 2.21
N ASN A 249 -9.26 -0.19 3.38
CA ASN A 249 -8.42 -0.23 4.59
C ASN A 249 -6.97 0.16 4.30
N GLU A 250 -6.00 -0.68 4.64
CA GLU A 250 -4.56 -0.39 4.53
C GLU A 250 -4.10 -0.08 3.09
N MET A 251 -4.79 -0.59 2.06
CA MET A 251 -4.45 -0.26 0.67
C MET A 251 -5.05 1.07 0.19
N PHE A 252 -6.05 1.61 0.87
CA PHE A 252 -6.66 2.87 0.46
C PHE A 252 -5.72 4.08 0.60
N PRO A 253 -4.95 4.24 1.71
CA PRO A 253 -3.90 5.25 1.80
C PRO A 253 -2.82 5.11 0.71
N VAL A 254 -2.45 3.88 0.33
CA VAL A 254 -1.48 3.63 -0.75
C VAL A 254 -2.01 4.17 -2.08
N PHE A 255 -3.28 3.93 -2.39
CA PHE A 255 -3.92 4.57 -3.54
C PHE A 255 -3.96 6.09 -3.42
N HIS A 256 -4.47 6.59 -2.29
CA HIS A 256 -4.77 8.00 -2.10
C HIS A 256 -3.51 8.87 -2.07
N ASN A 257 -2.43 8.39 -1.45
CA ASN A 257 -1.22 9.16 -1.26
C ASN A 257 -0.13 8.83 -2.28
N SER A 258 -0.22 7.70 -2.99
CA SER A 258 0.79 7.25 -3.96
C SER A 258 0.22 6.94 -5.34
N THR A 259 -0.38 5.76 -5.53
CA THR A 259 -0.49 5.14 -6.86
C THR A 259 -1.37 5.93 -7.84
N GLN A 260 -2.37 6.67 -7.35
CA GLN A 260 -3.23 7.49 -8.21
C GLN A 260 -2.48 8.60 -8.96
N GLY A 261 -1.39 9.10 -8.35
CA GLY A 261 -0.56 10.15 -8.93
C GLY A 261 0.55 9.63 -9.84
N LEU A 262 0.69 8.32 -10.00
CA LEU A 262 1.72 7.74 -10.87
C LEU A 262 1.34 7.85 -12.35
N THR A 263 2.37 7.83 -13.19
CA THR A 263 2.18 7.87 -14.64
C THR A 263 1.69 6.52 -15.15
N ASP A 264 0.88 6.52 -16.21
CA ASP A 264 0.36 5.27 -16.80
C ASP A 264 1.48 4.30 -17.23
N PRO A 265 2.63 4.75 -17.79
CA PRO A 265 3.75 3.86 -18.07
C PRO A 265 4.32 3.16 -16.82
N ASP A 266 4.43 3.86 -15.68
CA ASP A 266 4.93 3.24 -14.46
C ASP A 266 3.91 2.26 -13.86
N LEU A 267 2.62 2.58 -13.93
CA LEU A 267 1.55 1.67 -13.49
C LEU A 267 1.44 0.42 -14.37
N ALA A 268 1.67 0.57 -15.68
CA ALA A 268 1.82 -0.54 -16.62
C ALA A 268 3.07 -1.38 -16.30
N ALA A 269 4.19 -0.73 -16.01
CA ALA A 269 5.43 -1.40 -15.62
C ALA A 269 5.26 -2.20 -14.32
N MET A 270 4.60 -1.64 -13.29
CA MET A 270 4.26 -2.35 -12.05
C MET A 270 3.42 -3.59 -12.32
N ALA A 271 2.38 -3.49 -13.17
CA ALA A 271 1.57 -4.64 -13.55
C ALA A 271 2.37 -5.69 -14.34
N THR A 272 3.27 -5.27 -15.24
CA THR A 272 4.20 -6.16 -15.96
C THR A 272 5.17 -6.86 -15.00
N PHE A 273 5.66 -6.18 -13.96
CA PHE A 273 6.52 -6.81 -12.98
C PHE A 273 5.79 -7.91 -12.19
N LEU A 274 4.60 -7.57 -11.66
CA LEU A 274 3.81 -8.47 -10.81
C LEU A 274 3.24 -9.68 -11.55
N LEU A 275 2.81 -9.51 -12.81
CA LEU A 275 2.25 -10.60 -13.61
C LEU A 275 3.29 -11.27 -14.53
N GLY A 276 4.42 -10.62 -14.78
CA GLY A 276 5.45 -11.03 -15.73
C GLY A 276 5.24 -10.46 -17.14
N ASP A 277 6.31 -10.52 -17.96
CA ASP A 277 6.29 -10.13 -19.38
C ASP A 277 5.28 -10.95 -20.21
N GLN A 278 5.02 -12.18 -19.78
CA GLN A 278 4.03 -13.08 -20.36
C GLN A 278 3.09 -13.53 -19.24
N PRO A 279 2.02 -12.76 -18.98
CA PRO A 279 1.16 -13.00 -17.83
C PRO A 279 0.38 -14.32 -17.98
N PRO A 280 0.22 -15.11 -16.90
CA PRO A 280 -0.71 -16.23 -16.91
C PRO A 280 -2.14 -15.78 -17.22
N ALA A 281 -2.95 -16.67 -17.80
CA ALA A 281 -4.34 -16.35 -18.11
C ALA A 281 -5.16 -16.14 -16.82
N ALA A 282 -5.87 -15.01 -16.75
CA ALA A 282 -6.76 -14.71 -15.64
C ALA A 282 -7.91 -15.73 -15.55
N LYS A 283 -8.12 -16.30 -14.36
CA LYS A 283 -9.19 -17.26 -14.11
C LYS A 283 -10.54 -16.55 -14.03
N VAL A 284 -11.39 -16.83 -15.00
CA VAL A 284 -12.80 -16.44 -14.99
C VAL A 284 -13.60 -17.47 -14.20
N LEU A 285 -14.45 -17.00 -13.28
CA LEU A 285 -15.37 -17.86 -12.53
C LEU A 285 -16.74 -17.87 -13.22
N THR A 286 -17.41 -19.00 -13.12
CA THR A 286 -18.84 -19.13 -13.45
C THR A 286 -19.60 -19.23 -12.14
N ASP A 287 -20.70 -18.49 -12.04
CA ASP A 287 -21.52 -18.52 -10.83
C ASP A 287 -22.12 -19.91 -10.63
N VAL A 288 -22.23 -20.31 -9.37
CA VAL A 288 -22.82 -21.60 -9.00
C VAL A 288 -24.31 -21.38 -8.64
N PRO A 289 -25.25 -22.08 -9.30
CA PRO A 289 -26.66 -22.00 -8.96
C PRO A 289 -26.94 -22.36 -7.50
N LEU A 290 -27.90 -21.68 -6.87
CA LEU A 290 -28.24 -21.82 -5.45
C LEU A 290 -28.49 -23.27 -5.04
N GLU A 291 -29.15 -24.04 -5.89
CA GLU A 291 -29.53 -25.44 -5.64
C GLU A 291 -28.32 -26.37 -5.57
N LYS A 292 -27.16 -25.94 -6.09
CA LYS A 292 -25.90 -26.68 -6.05
C LYS A 292 -24.97 -26.24 -4.90
N LEU A 293 -25.34 -25.19 -4.17
CA LEU A 293 -24.59 -24.72 -3.00
C LEU A 293 -24.84 -25.63 -1.79
N SER A 294 -23.95 -25.58 -0.81
CA SER A 294 -24.15 -26.30 0.46
C SER A 294 -25.41 -25.84 1.20
N ALA A 295 -25.88 -26.65 2.16
CA ALA A 295 -27.02 -26.25 2.99
C ALA A 295 -26.74 -24.99 3.82
N SER A 296 -25.47 -24.74 4.21
CA SER A 296 -25.04 -23.52 4.89
C SER A 296 -25.15 -22.31 3.96
N ALA A 297 -24.57 -22.41 2.76
CA ALA A 297 -24.65 -21.38 1.74
C ALA A 297 -26.10 -21.06 1.31
N GLN A 298 -26.96 -22.07 1.20
CA GLN A 298 -28.38 -21.85 0.89
C GLN A 298 -29.11 -21.02 1.96
N ARG A 299 -28.80 -21.24 3.25
CA ARG A 299 -29.32 -20.40 4.34
C ARG A 299 -28.75 -18.98 4.28
N GLY A 300 -27.44 -18.86 4.01
CA GLY A 300 -26.73 -17.59 3.94
C GLY A 300 -27.27 -16.62 2.89
N ARG A 301 -27.89 -17.14 1.82
CA ARG A 301 -28.57 -16.31 0.83
C ARG A 301 -29.67 -15.43 1.46
N GLN A 302 -30.41 -15.94 2.45
CA GLN A 302 -31.46 -15.13 3.07
C GLN A 302 -30.86 -13.95 3.85
N ASP A 303 -29.76 -14.17 4.57
CA ASP A 303 -29.05 -13.08 5.25
C ASP A 303 -28.53 -12.05 4.23
N TYR A 304 -27.95 -12.50 3.11
CA TYR A 304 -27.51 -11.62 2.02
C TYR A 304 -28.65 -10.73 1.48
N LEU A 305 -29.81 -11.32 1.20
CA LEU A 305 -30.97 -10.57 0.71
C LEU A 305 -31.50 -9.56 1.73
N ASN A 306 -31.43 -9.89 3.02
CA ASN A 306 -31.93 -9.04 4.09
C ASN A 306 -31.05 -7.82 4.32
N VAL A 307 -29.71 -7.99 4.30
CA VAL A 307 -28.79 -6.93 4.77
C VAL A 307 -27.74 -6.47 3.76
N CYS A 308 -27.51 -7.18 2.65
CA CYS A 308 -26.46 -6.86 1.69
C CYS A 308 -27.01 -6.44 0.30
N ALA A 309 -28.05 -7.10 -0.19
CA ALA A 309 -28.55 -6.97 -1.56
C ALA A 309 -29.05 -5.56 -1.92
N GLY A 310 -29.47 -4.77 -0.91
CA GLY A 310 -29.87 -3.38 -1.11
C GLY A 310 -28.77 -2.52 -1.77
N CYS A 311 -27.50 -2.80 -1.46
CA CYS A 311 -26.34 -2.13 -2.04
C CYS A 311 -25.65 -2.99 -3.10
N HIS A 312 -25.43 -4.27 -2.82
CA HIS A 312 -24.67 -5.17 -3.69
C HIS A 312 -25.47 -5.85 -4.81
N ALA A 313 -26.74 -5.45 -4.98
CA ALA A 313 -27.73 -6.05 -5.87
C ALA A 313 -28.12 -7.49 -5.48
N VAL A 314 -29.18 -8.04 -6.07
CA VAL A 314 -29.73 -9.34 -5.67
C VAL A 314 -28.82 -10.48 -6.12
N ASP A 315 -28.19 -10.36 -7.28
CA ASP A 315 -27.31 -11.38 -7.86
C ASP A 315 -25.83 -10.96 -7.78
N GLY A 316 -25.50 -10.02 -6.89
CA GLY A 316 -24.11 -9.67 -6.59
C GLY A 316 -23.41 -8.81 -7.63
N GLU A 317 -24.16 -8.14 -8.51
CA GLU A 317 -23.59 -7.26 -9.55
C GLU A 317 -23.00 -5.96 -9.01
N GLY A 318 -23.32 -5.62 -7.76
CA GLY A 318 -22.98 -4.32 -7.21
C GLY A 318 -23.81 -3.18 -7.83
N LYS A 319 -23.45 -1.96 -7.47
CA LYS A 319 -24.03 -0.74 -8.03
C LYS A 319 -22.88 0.21 -8.36
N PRO A 320 -22.68 0.58 -9.64
CA PRO A 320 -21.64 1.52 -10.02
C PRO A 320 -21.64 2.77 -9.13
N HIS A 321 -20.45 3.20 -8.72
CA HIS A 321 -20.24 4.36 -7.83
C HIS A 321 -20.90 4.27 -6.43
N ILE A 322 -21.43 3.11 -6.03
CA ILE A 322 -22.11 2.95 -4.74
C ILE A 322 -21.53 1.78 -3.96
N ALA A 323 -21.47 0.60 -4.58
CA ALA A 323 -21.04 -0.62 -3.94
C ALA A 323 -20.40 -1.58 -4.96
N VAL A 324 -19.31 -2.22 -4.54
CA VAL A 324 -18.59 -3.19 -5.37
C VAL A 324 -19.45 -4.39 -5.73
N ALA A 325 -19.20 -4.95 -6.91
CA ALA A 325 -19.71 -6.26 -7.28
C ALA A 325 -19.13 -7.34 -6.35
N MET A 326 -19.94 -8.34 -6.04
CA MET A 326 -19.48 -9.58 -5.40
C MET A 326 -18.99 -10.58 -6.45
N ARG A 327 -19.58 -10.57 -7.64
CA ARG A 327 -19.12 -11.39 -8.76
C ARG A 327 -17.70 -11.00 -9.17
N GLY A 328 -16.79 -11.96 -9.16
CA GLY A 328 -15.39 -11.75 -9.55
C GLY A 328 -14.51 -11.06 -8.50
N ASN A 329 -15.06 -10.64 -7.35
CA ASN A 329 -14.33 -9.88 -6.35
C ASN A 329 -13.31 -10.74 -5.58
N THR A 330 -12.08 -10.23 -5.49
CA THR A 330 -10.90 -10.91 -4.95
C THR A 330 -11.13 -11.40 -3.52
N THR A 331 -11.80 -10.62 -2.68
CA THR A 331 -12.01 -10.94 -1.26
C THR A 331 -12.77 -12.25 -1.08
N LEU A 332 -13.67 -12.58 -2.00
CA LEU A 332 -14.45 -13.82 -1.98
C LEU A 332 -13.64 -15.03 -2.46
N ARG A 333 -12.58 -14.78 -3.22
CA ARG A 333 -11.73 -15.79 -3.85
C ARG A 333 -10.55 -16.20 -2.98
N LEU A 334 -10.29 -15.49 -1.88
CA LEU A 334 -9.21 -15.80 -0.94
C LEU A 334 -9.53 -17.10 -0.18
N GLU A 335 -8.53 -17.96 -0.04
CA GLU A 335 -8.66 -19.18 0.78
C GLU A 335 -8.93 -18.80 2.24
N ASP A 336 -8.13 -17.91 2.81
CA ASP A 336 -8.35 -17.33 4.13
C ASP A 336 -9.51 -16.30 4.10
N PRO A 337 -10.63 -16.55 4.82
CA PRO A 337 -11.80 -15.66 4.81
C PRO A 337 -11.64 -14.38 5.62
N ARG A 338 -10.51 -14.13 6.29
CA ARG A 338 -10.40 -13.03 7.25
C ARG A 338 -10.80 -11.68 6.68
N ASN A 339 -10.42 -11.36 5.44
CA ASN A 339 -10.77 -10.07 4.85
C ASN A 339 -12.28 -9.93 4.70
N LEU A 340 -12.96 -11.01 4.30
CA LEU A 340 -14.41 -11.01 4.15
C LEU A 340 -15.12 -10.89 5.50
N VAL A 341 -14.66 -11.64 6.51
CA VAL A 341 -15.14 -11.53 7.90
C VAL A 341 -14.99 -10.10 8.39
N ARG A 342 -13.78 -9.53 8.29
CA ARG A 342 -13.44 -8.22 8.82
C ARG A 342 -14.19 -7.10 8.10
N VAL A 343 -14.31 -7.15 6.76
CA VAL A 343 -15.10 -6.16 6.00
C VAL A 343 -16.58 -6.18 6.42
N ILE A 344 -17.17 -7.36 6.63
CA ILE A 344 -18.57 -7.47 7.05
C ILE A 344 -18.74 -6.99 8.50
N ASP A 345 -17.84 -7.38 9.40
CA ASP A 345 -17.93 -7.03 10.82
C ASP A 345 -17.64 -5.56 11.10
N ASP A 346 -16.57 -5.03 10.51
CA ASP A 346 -16.08 -3.68 10.76
C ASP A 346 -16.87 -2.62 9.99
N GLY A 347 -17.29 -2.97 8.78
CA GLY A 347 -17.75 -2.04 7.76
C GLY A 347 -16.58 -1.37 7.03
N ILE A 348 -16.90 -0.49 6.09
CA ILE A 348 -15.93 0.33 5.35
C ILE A 348 -16.44 1.77 5.36
N GLY A 349 -15.57 2.73 5.68
CA GLY A 349 -15.87 4.16 5.57
C GLY A 349 -16.19 4.59 4.13
N GLU A 350 -16.62 5.84 3.95
CA GLU A 350 -16.77 6.40 2.60
C GLU A 350 -15.40 6.47 1.92
N GLN A 351 -15.32 6.03 0.66
CA GLN A 351 -14.07 6.07 -0.11
C GLN A 351 -14.26 6.84 -1.41
N LYS A 352 -13.35 7.78 -1.66
CA LYS A 352 -13.30 8.56 -2.89
C LYS A 352 -12.15 8.09 -3.76
N PHE A 353 -12.47 7.78 -5.01
CA PHE A 353 -11.53 7.30 -6.01
C PHE A 353 -11.32 8.36 -7.10
N SER A 354 -10.54 8.02 -8.13
CA SER A 354 -10.24 8.95 -9.22
C SER A 354 -11.51 9.41 -9.94
N GLY A 355 -11.56 10.69 -10.34
CA GLY A 355 -12.69 11.25 -11.08
C GLY A 355 -13.94 11.40 -10.22
N PHE A 356 -15.05 10.80 -10.67
CA PHE A 356 -16.35 10.80 -9.97
C PHE A 356 -16.64 9.48 -9.23
N GLU A 357 -15.68 8.56 -9.23
CA GLU A 357 -15.82 7.28 -8.57
C GLU A 357 -15.82 7.43 -7.05
N HIS A 358 -16.81 6.83 -6.41
CA HIS A 358 -16.96 6.83 -4.97
C HIS A 358 -17.59 5.51 -4.52
N MET A 359 -17.36 5.13 -3.27
CA MET A 359 -18.05 4.01 -2.62
C MET A 359 -18.72 4.55 -1.36
N GLN A 360 -20.01 4.26 -1.24
CA GLN A 360 -20.79 4.66 -0.06
C GLN A 360 -20.30 3.88 1.16
N PRO A 361 -20.43 4.44 2.36
CA PRO A 361 -20.03 3.73 3.57
C PRO A 361 -20.83 2.42 3.71
N MET A 362 -20.12 1.33 3.94
CA MET A 362 -20.68 0.04 4.28
C MET A 362 -20.77 -0.08 5.81
N PRO A 363 -21.96 -0.27 6.40
CA PRO A 363 -22.08 -0.44 7.84
C PRO A 363 -21.41 -1.75 8.29
N GLY A 364 -20.88 -1.75 9.52
CA GLY A 364 -20.39 -2.97 10.17
C GLY A 364 -21.52 -3.78 10.79
N PHE A 365 -21.42 -5.11 10.69
CA PHE A 365 -22.46 -6.06 11.10
C PHE A 365 -22.07 -6.93 12.31
N VAL A 366 -20.96 -6.64 12.99
CA VAL A 366 -20.46 -7.46 14.12
C VAL A 366 -21.50 -7.69 15.23
N GLU A 367 -22.34 -6.70 15.53
CA GLU A 367 -23.42 -6.81 16.52
C GLU A 367 -24.77 -7.26 15.93
N LYS A 368 -24.85 -7.43 14.61
CA LYS A 368 -26.10 -7.70 13.88
C LYS A 368 -26.20 -9.14 13.39
N LEU A 369 -25.06 -9.78 13.15
CA LEU A 369 -24.97 -11.16 12.69
C LEU A 369 -24.30 -12.03 13.75
N SER A 370 -25.01 -13.07 14.20
CA SER A 370 -24.40 -14.13 15.01
C SER A 370 -23.30 -14.85 14.22
N ASP A 371 -22.39 -15.55 14.91
CA ASP A 371 -21.32 -16.31 14.24
C ASP A 371 -21.89 -17.32 13.21
N ALA A 372 -23.03 -17.95 13.53
CA ALA A 372 -23.69 -18.90 12.64
C ALA A 372 -24.25 -18.24 11.38
N GLN A 373 -24.93 -17.09 11.51
CA GLN A 373 -25.43 -16.32 10.36
C GLN A 373 -24.28 -15.79 9.50
N LEU A 374 -23.22 -15.28 10.13
CA LEU A 374 -22.04 -14.84 9.39
C LEU A 374 -21.40 -16.02 8.66
N THR A 375 -21.28 -17.18 9.29
CA THR A 375 -20.75 -18.40 8.62
C THR A 375 -21.58 -18.79 7.40
N ASP A 376 -22.90 -18.86 7.55
CA ASP A 376 -23.81 -19.17 6.45
C ASP A 376 -23.67 -18.14 5.31
N LEU A 377 -23.63 -16.84 5.63
CA LEU A 377 -23.42 -15.75 4.67
C LEU A 377 -22.08 -15.86 3.95
N LEU A 378 -20.98 -16.12 4.65
CA LEU A 378 -19.65 -16.29 4.06
C LEU A 378 -19.63 -17.48 3.09
N ASN A 379 -20.25 -18.60 3.46
CA ASN A 379 -20.33 -19.78 2.60
C ASN A 379 -21.13 -19.49 1.32
N TYR A 380 -22.24 -18.75 1.42
CA TYR A 380 -23.01 -18.30 0.25
C TYR A 380 -22.16 -17.48 -0.72
N LEU A 381 -21.53 -16.44 -0.19
CA LEU A 381 -20.72 -15.49 -0.94
C LEU A 381 -19.51 -16.18 -1.62
N ARG A 382 -18.80 -17.04 -0.87
CA ARG A 382 -17.59 -17.75 -1.31
C ARG A 382 -17.88 -18.87 -2.31
N GLN A 383 -18.92 -19.66 -2.11
CA GLN A 383 -19.29 -20.73 -3.05
C GLN A 383 -19.99 -20.19 -4.30
N GLY A 384 -20.89 -19.23 -4.13
CA GLY A 384 -21.67 -18.65 -5.23
C GLY A 384 -20.81 -17.87 -6.22
N TRP A 385 -19.92 -17.01 -5.71
CA TRP A 385 -19.18 -16.05 -6.52
C TRP A 385 -17.65 -16.09 -6.35
N GLY A 386 -17.15 -16.67 -5.24
CA GLY A 386 -15.73 -16.75 -4.91
C GLY A 386 -15.00 -17.96 -5.49
N GLY A 387 -15.72 -18.97 -5.99
CA GLY A 387 -15.13 -20.22 -6.48
C GLY A 387 -14.46 -21.06 -5.39
N GLN A 388 -14.89 -20.89 -4.14
CA GLN A 388 -14.40 -21.59 -2.95
C GLN A 388 -15.46 -22.63 -2.51
N PRO A 389 -15.31 -23.93 -2.87
CA PRO A 389 -16.38 -24.92 -2.72
C PRO A 389 -16.57 -25.45 -1.30
N THR A 390 -15.60 -25.25 -0.42
CA THR A 390 -15.60 -25.81 0.95
C THR A 390 -16.37 -24.91 1.91
N ASP A 391 -17.20 -25.51 2.76
CA ASP A 391 -17.85 -24.81 3.88
C ASP A 391 -16.84 -24.43 4.96
N LEU A 392 -16.95 -23.20 5.45
CA LEU A 392 -16.39 -22.79 6.73
C LEU A 392 -17.22 -23.35 7.87
N ALA A 393 -16.56 -23.69 8.97
CA ALA A 393 -17.21 -24.00 10.24
C ALA A 393 -17.43 -22.72 11.06
N VAL A 394 -18.43 -22.76 11.94
CA VAL A 394 -18.69 -21.65 12.88
C VAL A 394 -17.47 -21.34 13.76
N SER A 395 -16.70 -22.37 14.12
CA SER A 395 -15.44 -22.23 14.87
C SER A 395 -14.38 -21.43 14.12
N ASP A 396 -14.37 -21.46 12.79
CA ASP A 396 -13.41 -20.69 11.98
C ASP A 396 -13.72 -19.20 12.08
N VAL A 397 -14.99 -18.83 12.00
CA VAL A 397 -15.46 -17.44 12.16
C VAL A 397 -15.22 -16.94 13.59
N GLN A 398 -15.50 -17.76 14.59
CA GLN A 398 -15.25 -17.43 15.99
C GLN A 398 -13.78 -17.13 16.25
N LYS A 399 -12.89 -17.98 15.71
CA LYS A 399 -11.45 -17.77 15.83
C LYS A 399 -11.03 -16.44 15.18
N LEU A 400 -11.50 -16.16 13.97
CA LEU A 400 -11.17 -14.92 13.26
C LEU A 400 -11.67 -13.65 13.98
N ARG A 401 -12.87 -13.71 14.59
CA ARG A 401 -13.39 -12.63 15.43
C ARG A 401 -12.58 -12.45 16.71
N ALA A 402 -12.13 -13.54 17.33
CA ALA A 402 -11.27 -13.48 18.52
C ALA A 402 -9.85 -12.96 18.23
N ASP A 403 -9.33 -13.23 17.03
CA ASP A 403 -8.01 -12.76 16.57
C ASP A 403 -8.01 -11.29 16.11
N ALA A 404 -9.19 -10.65 16.03
CA ALA A 404 -9.31 -9.27 15.58
C ALA A 404 -8.68 -8.28 16.59
N PRO A 405 -7.82 -7.34 16.15
CA PRO A 405 -7.34 -6.28 17.03
C PRO A 405 -8.52 -5.41 17.51
N PRO A 406 -8.42 -4.78 18.70
CA PRO A 406 -9.46 -3.91 19.22
C PRO A 406 -9.87 -2.84 18.22
N LEU A 407 -11.18 -2.60 18.08
CA LEU A 407 -11.78 -1.59 17.21
C LEU A 407 -11.52 -0.16 17.74
N GLU A 408 -10.27 0.28 17.86
CA GLU A 408 -9.95 1.62 18.40
C GLU A 408 -9.87 2.71 17.32
N HIS A 409 -10.02 2.37 16.04
CA HIS A 409 -9.96 3.35 14.95
C HIS A 409 -11.19 3.29 14.05
N LYS A 410 -12.35 3.73 14.58
CA LYS A 410 -13.50 4.14 13.77
C LYS A 410 -13.57 5.66 13.75
N ALA A 411 -12.81 6.29 12.87
CA ALA A 411 -13.08 7.66 12.44
C ALA A 411 -12.28 8.03 11.18
N HIS A 412 -12.41 7.30 10.07
CA HIS A 412 -12.08 7.85 8.74
C HIS A 412 -13.15 7.43 7.73
#